data_AF-A0A6P6GBG1-F1
#
_entry.id   AF-A0A6P6GBG1-F1
#
_cell.length_a   1.000
_cell.length_b   1.000
_cell.length_c   1.000
_cell.angle_alpha   90.00
_cell.angle_beta   90.00
_cell.angle_gamma   90.00
#
_symmetry.space_group_name_H-M   'P 1'
#
loop_
_entity.id
_entity.type
_entity.pdbx_description
1 polymer ?
#
loop_
_entity_poly.entity_id
_entity_poly.type
_entity_poly.pdbx_seq_one_letter_code
_entity_poly.pdbx_strand_id
1 'polypeptide(L)'
;MEFLAISTTASSSSSSFPHFPISSFFKNPNSNLISTTSSVLQWKYLPVKVLRNKFHGPLMCMRIDTSNGPRNGRDSDGGYAWNFLLQHKRRLCKRFTSQYGLFSESYKCIPKFWKYAGSLCKLMNRSEIRQKVSVHFGRLVVGVMLVMSLSVAVSKTPSDMAIKKMLATLDDPFTRFLEPEKFKSLQSGTQGALTGVGLSIGYPTKFDGSPAGLVVISAAPGGPANKAGVLSGDIILAIDDTSTETMGIYDAADRLQGPEGSSVKLTIQSGPEIKHLDLVREKVQLNPVKSRLCKVPDAGDNSPRIGYIKLTSFNQNASGLAFYLGAVKEAVDALRSNNVNAFVLDLRDNSGGLFPEGIEIAKIWLDKGVIVYICDSRGVRDIYDTDGSSAMAASEPLAVLVNKGTASASEILAGALKDNKRAVVFGEPTFGKGKIQSVFKLSDGSGLAVTVARYETPAHADIDKVGVIPDHPLPTLFPKDEDSFCSCIQDPASGCYVNRGQLFSR
;
A
#
# COMPACT_ATOMS: atom_id res chain seq x y z
N MET A 1 7.76 -0.17 3.41
CA MET A 1 6.37 0.24 3.10
C MET A 1 5.48 -0.97 3.33
N GLU A 2 4.28 -0.77 3.86
CA GLU A 2 3.35 -1.86 4.18
C GLU A 2 2.18 -1.76 3.20
N PHE A 3 2.08 -2.71 2.26
CA PHE A 3 0.97 -2.79 1.30
C PHE A 3 0.21 -4.08 1.51
N LEU A 4 -1.12 -3.99 1.64
CA LEU A 4 -2.01 -5.14 1.52
C LEU A 4 -2.12 -5.49 0.04
N ALA A 5 -1.34 -6.47 -0.41
CA ALA A 5 -1.43 -7.00 -1.76
C ALA A 5 -2.66 -7.89 -1.89
N ILE A 6 -3.71 -7.39 -2.56
CA ILE A 6 -4.80 -8.24 -3.04
C ILE A 6 -4.28 -8.97 -4.29
N SER A 7 -3.98 -10.26 -4.15
CA SER A 7 -3.58 -11.13 -5.25
C SER A 7 -4.72 -11.28 -6.25
N THR A 8 -4.65 -10.58 -7.39
CA THR A 8 -5.37 -10.96 -8.60
C THR A 8 -4.42 -11.75 -9.48
N THR A 9 -4.59 -13.06 -9.49
CA THR A 9 -3.86 -13.99 -10.36
C THR A 9 -4.24 -13.72 -11.82
N ALA A 10 -3.33 -13.08 -12.57
CA ALA A 10 -3.32 -13.11 -14.02
C ALA A 10 -2.08 -13.90 -14.44
N SER A 11 -2.32 -15.15 -14.86
CA SER A 11 -1.29 -16.08 -15.34
C SER A 11 -0.65 -15.58 -16.64
N SER A 12 0.66 -15.38 -16.64
CA SER A 12 1.49 -15.46 -17.84
C SER A 12 2.68 -16.37 -17.55
N SER A 13 2.72 -17.47 -18.29
CA SER A 13 3.64 -18.60 -18.23
C SER A 13 5.10 -18.26 -18.52
N SER A 14 6.01 -18.85 -17.72
CA SER A 14 7.21 -19.51 -18.27
C SER A 14 7.73 -20.56 -17.28
N SER A 15 7.82 -21.78 -17.81
CA SER A 15 8.25 -23.06 -17.25
C SER A 15 9.52 -23.06 -16.40
N SER A 16 9.46 -23.79 -15.28
CA SER A 16 10.47 -24.77 -14.81
C SER A 16 9.84 -25.55 -13.64
N PHE A 17 9.40 -26.79 -13.88
CA PHE A 17 8.82 -27.66 -12.85
C PHE A 17 9.92 -28.28 -11.96
N PRO A 18 9.68 -28.37 -10.64
CA PRO A 18 10.02 -29.55 -9.88
C PRO A 18 8.73 -30.27 -9.42
N HIS A 19 8.70 -31.58 -9.67
CA HIS A 19 7.63 -32.48 -9.24
C HIS A 19 7.71 -32.74 -7.73
N PHE A 20 6.58 -32.64 -7.04
CA PHE A 20 6.33 -33.38 -5.80
C PHE A 20 5.09 -34.26 -5.98
N PRO A 21 5.15 -35.57 -5.66
CA PRO A 21 4.01 -36.46 -5.74
C PRO A 21 3.07 -36.23 -4.55
N ILE A 22 1.78 -36.04 -4.81
CA ILE A 22 0.73 -36.21 -3.80
C ILE A 22 0.29 -37.67 -3.87
N SER A 23 0.71 -38.46 -2.89
CA SER A 23 0.20 -39.80 -2.65
C SER A 23 -1.16 -39.71 -1.93
N SER A 24 -2.25 -39.74 -2.68
CA SER A 24 -3.56 -40.05 -2.11
C SER A 24 -3.75 -41.57 -2.11
N PHE A 25 -3.71 -42.16 -0.92
CA PHE A 25 -4.08 -43.54 -0.65
C PHE A 25 -5.55 -43.76 -1.03
N PHE A 26 -5.80 -44.58 -2.04
CA PHE A 26 -7.03 -45.36 -2.12
C PHE A 26 -6.67 -46.81 -2.48
N LYS A 27 -6.84 -47.69 -1.49
CA LYS A 27 -6.86 -49.14 -1.67
C LYS A 27 -8.09 -49.47 -2.53
N ASN A 28 -7.86 -50.01 -3.71
CA ASN A 28 -8.81 -50.93 -4.33
C ASN A 28 -8.04 -52.16 -4.84
N PRO A 29 -8.15 -53.32 -4.18
CA PRO A 29 -7.49 -54.54 -4.63
C PRO A 29 -8.42 -55.23 -5.61
N ASN A 30 -8.09 -55.16 -6.90
CA ASN A 30 -8.42 -56.12 -7.98
C ASN A 30 -8.62 -55.38 -9.31
N SER A 31 -7.59 -55.34 -10.15
CA SER A 31 -7.64 -55.75 -11.58
C SER A 31 -6.45 -55.20 -12.36
N ASN A 32 -5.89 -56.06 -13.20
CA ASN A 32 -4.64 -55.93 -13.96
C ASN A 32 -4.71 -54.98 -15.16
N LEU A 33 -3.54 -54.42 -15.50
CA LEU A 33 -3.02 -53.90 -16.78
C LEU A 33 -4.00 -53.36 -17.85
N ILE A 34 -3.67 -52.19 -18.42
CA ILE A 34 -3.33 -52.00 -19.85
C ILE A 34 -2.57 -50.67 -20.02
N SER A 35 -1.42 -50.74 -20.70
CA SER A 35 -0.67 -49.58 -21.21
C SER A 35 -1.27 -49.10 -22.52
N THR A 36 -1.29 -47.81 -22.82
CA THR A 36 -1.12 -47.33 -24.21
C THR A 36 -0.57 -45.91 -24.27
N THR A 37 0.33 -45.76 -25.23
CA THR A 37 1.21 -44.66 -25.61
C THR A 37 0.50 -43.36 -26.03
N SER A 38 1.05 -42.22 -25.62
CA SER A 38 0.71 -40.90 -26.15
C SER A 38 1.39 -40.65 -27.50
N SER A 39 0.63 -40.34 -28.55
CA SER A 39 1.12 -39.73 -29.79
C SER A 39 0.65 -38.28 -29.89
N VAL A 40 1.56 -37.41 -30.31
CA VAL A 40 1.46 -35.95 -30.37
C VAL A 40 0.91 -35.52 -31.73
N LEU A 41 -0.07 -34.61 -31.76
CA LEU A 41 -0.44 -33.85 -32.95
C LEU A 41 -0.44 -32.34 -32.62
N GLN A 42 0.45 -31.60 -33.30
CA GLN A 42 0.57 -30.14 -33.25
C GLN A 42 -0.50 -29.45 -34.11
N TRP A 43 -1.01 -28.31 -33.66
CA TRP A 43 -1.82 -27.40 -34.50
C TRP A 43 -1.27 -25.96 -34.46
N LYS A 44 -1.12 -25.37 -35.65
CA LYS A 44 -0.70 -23.97 -35.91
C LYS A 44 -1.91 -23.12 -36.34
N TYR A 45 -1.86 -21.85 -35.92
CA TYR A 45 -2.63 -20.62 -36.22
C TYR A 45 -3.49 -20.52 -37.52
N LEU A 46 -4.59 -19.74 -37.45
CA LEU A 46 -4.84 -18.36 -38.04
C LEU A 46 -6.36 -18.08 -38.31
N PRO A 47 -6.81 -16.84 -38.69
CA PRO A 47 -7.65 -15.92 -37.91
C PRO A 47 -9.12 -15.76 -38.38
N VAL A 48 -9.91 -15.01 -37.59
CA VAL A 48 -11.36 -14.78 -37.79
C VAL A 48 -11.68 -13.55 -38.64
N LYS A 49 -12.50 -13.73 -39.70
CA LYS A 49 -13.35 -12.68 -40.32
C LYS A 49 -14.67 -13.27 -40.87
N VAL A 50 -15.78 -12.78 -40.28
CA VAL A 50 -17.08 -12.36 -40.86
C VAL A 50 -17.89 -13.33 -41.76
N LEU A 51 -19.15 -13.64 -41.38
CA LEU A 51 -20.38 -13.42 -42.19
C LEU A 51 -21.72 -13.83 -41.51
N ARG A 52 -22.65 -12.86 -41.49
CA ARG A 52 -24.14 -12.86 -41.65
C ARG A 52 -25.05 -14.09 -41.35
N ASN A 53 -26.07 -13.79 -40.52
CA ASN A 53 -27.54 -13.97 -40.69
C ASN A 53 -28.16 -15.26 -41.28
N LYS A 54 -29.11 -15.86 -40.53
CA LYS A 54 -30.56 -16.05 -40.83
C LYS A 54 -31.19 -17.01 -39.78
N PHE A 55 -32.13 -16.57 -38.93
CA PHE A 55 -33.62 -16.57 -39.06
C PHE A 55 -34.31 -17.88 -38.63
N HIS A 56 -35.19 -17.82 -37.61
CA HIS A 56 -36.65 -18.15 -37.64
C HIS A 56 -37.23 -18.58 -36.27
N GLY A 57 -38.39 -18.00 -35.89
CA GLY A 57 -39.41 -18.63 -35.02
C GLY A 57 -40.14 -17.67 -34.04
N PRO A 58 -41.48 -17.74 -33.84
CA PRO A 58 -42.35 -16.56 -33.70
C PRO A 58 -43.16 -16.38 -32.38
N LEU A 59 -43.84 -15.22 -32.34
CA LEU A 59 -44.73 -14.56 -31.35
C LEU A 59 -45.91 -15.35 -30.73
N MET A 60 -46.29 -14.97 -29.49
CA MET A 60 -47.65 -14.70 -28.95
C MET A 60 -47.57 -14.50 -27.42
N CYS A 61 -48.42 -13.82 -26.65
CA CYS A 61 -49.36 -12.69 -26.78
C CYS A 61 -49.87 -12.47 -25.33
N MET A 62 -50.05 -11.24 -24.84
CA MET A 62 -51.01 -11.00 -23.76
C MET A 62 -51.55 -9.57 -23.85
N ARG A 63 -52.89 -9.49 -23.86
CA ARG A 63 -53.74 -8.33 -24.08
C ARG A 63 -54.39 -8.00 -22.74
N ILE A 64 -54.44 -6.73 -22.36
CA ILE A 64 -55.43 -6.22 -21.41
C ILE A 64 -55.96 -4.90 -21.98
N ASP A 65 -57.28 -4.87 -22.15
CA ASP A 65 -58.10 -3.74 -22.61
C ASP A 65 -58.22 -2.66 -21.54
N THR A 66 -58.40 -1.41 -21.98
CA THR A 66 -59.38 -0.49 -21.39
C THR A 66 -59.93 0.44 -22.48
N SER A 67 -61.25 0.47 -22.59
CA SER A 67 -62.08 1.19 -23.56
C SER A 67 -62.62 2.53 -23.00
N ASN A 68 -63.10 3.38 -23.93
CA ASN A 68 -63.97 4.57 -23.80
C ASN A 68 -63.32 5.89 -23.30
N GLY A 69 -63.47 7.07 -23.91
CA GLY A 69 -64.38 7.59 -24.94
C GLY A 69 -63.95 9.00 -25.45
N PRO A 70 -64.77 9.73 -26.23
CA PRO A 70 -64.31 10.56 -27.37
C PRO A 70 -64.45 12.09 -27.17
N ARG A 71 -63.79 12.92 -28.01
CA ARG A 71 -64.26 14.28 -28.39
C ARG A 71 -63.53 14.90 -29.61
N ASN A 72 -64.35 15.11 -30.65
CA ASN A 72 -64.38 16.02 -31.82
C ASN A 72 -63.30 17.10 -32.07
N GLY A 73 -63.00 17.33 -33.37
CA GLY A 73 -63.13 18.66 -33.98
C GLY A 73 -62.04 19.15 -34.98
N ARG A 74 -62.29 18.91 -36.28
CA ARG A 74 -62.09 19.75 -37.50
C ARG A 74 -60.82 20.60 -37.80
N ASP A 75 -60.46 20.47 -39.10
CA ASP A 75 -60.10 21.50 -40.10
C ASP A 75 -58.61 21.94 -40.34
N SER A 76 -58.14 21.50 -41.52
CA SER A 76 -57.46 22.20 -42.63
C SER A 76 -56.08 22.87 -42.52
N ASP A 77 -55.38 22.71 -43.66
CA ASP A 77 -54.33 23.53 -44.28
C ASP A 77 -52.86 23.27 -43.96
N GLY A 78 -52.22 22.63 -44.94
CA GLY A 78 -50.79 22.73 -45.17
C GLY A 78 -50.40 24.09 -45.77
N GLY A 79 -49.11 24.37 -45.74
CA GLY A 79 -48.52 25.30 -46.69
C GLY A 79 -47.66 26.44 -46.18
N TYR A 80 -47.22 26.51 -44.91
CA TYR A 80 -46.21 27.51 -44.49
C TYR A 80 -45.28 27.00 -43.38
N ALA A 81 -44.21 26.26 -43.72
CA ALA A 81 -43.18 25.87 -42.74
C ALA A 81 -41.75 25.75 -43.28
N TRP A 82 -41.45 26.21 -44.50
CA TRP A 82 -40.12 26.03 -45.12
C TRP A 82 -39.20 27.27 -45.14
N ASN A 83 -39.69 28.47 -44.78
CA ASN A 83 -38.87 29.69 -44.85
C ASN A 83 -38.32 30.24 -43.52
N PHE A 84 -38.66 29.65 -42.36
CA PHE A 84 -38.16 30.15 -41.07
C PHE A 84 -36.85 29.49 -40.60
N LEU A 85 -36.53 28.28 -41.09
CA LEU A 85 -35.36 27.51 -40.64
C LEU A 85 -34.04 27.85 -41.37
N LEU A 86 -34.10 28.55 -42.51
CA LEU A 86 -32.91 28.89 -43.31
C LEU A 86 -32.22 30.18 -42.86
N GLN A 87 -32.91 31.11 -42.18
CA GLN A 87 -32.29 32.35 -41.68
C GLN A 87 -31.46 32.15 -40.40
N HIS A 88 -31.82 31.20 -39.52
CA HIS A 88 -31.08 30.96 -38.28
C HIS A 88 -29.73 30.23 -38.49
N LYS A 89 -29.59 29.41 -39.54
CA LYS A 89 -28.31 28.75 -39.86
C LYS A 89 -27.25 29.72 -40.39
N ARG A 90 -27.63 30.74 -41.16
CA ARG A 90 -26.68 31.74 -41.69
C ARG A 90 -26.16 32.72 -40.63
N ARG A 91 -26.94 33.02 -39.59
CA ARG A 91 -26.49 33.86 -38.45
C ARG A 91 -25.54 33.13 -37.49
N LEU A 92 -25.67 31.81 -37.32
CA LEU A 92 -24.77 31.03 -36.46
C LEU A 92 -23.37 30.86 -37.10
N CYS A 93 -23.31 30.58 -38.41
CA CYS A 93 -22.03 30.43 -39.12
C CYS A 93 -21.19 31.71 -39.16
N LYS A 94 -21.81 32.90 -39.30
CA LYS A 94 -21.07 34.17 -39.36
C LYS A 94 -20.49 34.62 -38.01
N ARG A 95 -21.11 34.25 -36.88
CA ARG A 95 -20.58 34.56 -35.54
C ARG A 95 -19.43 33.62 -35.13
N PHE A 96 -19.41 32.39 -35.65
CA PHE A 96 -18.38 31.41 -35.34
C PHE A 96 -17.05 31.66 -36.06
N THR A 97 -17.07 32.19 -37.28
CA THR A 97 -15.85 32.54 -38.04
C THR A 97 -15.22 33.88 -37.66
N SER A 98 -15.89 34.71 -36.84
CA SER A 98 -15.40 36.04 -36.47
C SER A 98 -14.59 36.07 -35.16
N GLN A 99 -14.61 35.01 -34.34
CA GLN A 99 -14.00 35.03 -32.99
C GLN A 99 -12.77 34.14 -32.79
N TYR A 100 -12.37 33.35 -33.79
CA TYR A 100 -11.16 32.52 -33.70
C TYR A 100 -10.41 32.53 -35.04
N GLY A 101 -9.76 33.65 -35.32
CA GLY A 101 -8.80 33.80 -36.41
C GLY A 101 -7.38 33.59 -35.90
N LEU A 102 -7.02 32.36 -35.54
CA LEU A 102 -5.66 31.87 -35.31
C LEU A 102 -5.75 30.34 -35.28
N PHE A 103 -4.78 29.64 -35.86
CA PHE A 103 -4.76 28.19 -36.17
C PHE A 103 -5.35 27.81 -37.54
N SER A 104 -4.80 28.43 -38.59
CA SER A 104 -4.62 27.80 -39.88
C SER A 104 -3.27 27.08 -39.87
N GLU A 105 -3.24 25.78 -39.56
CA GLU A 105 -2.29 24.87 -40.22
C GLU A 105 -2.63 23.39 -39.97
N SER A 106 -2.91 22.71 -41.09
CA SER A 106 -2.56 21.32 -41.39
C SER A 106 -2.94 20.20 -40.42
N TYR A 107 -4.18 19.68 -40.54
CA TYR A 107 -4.45 18.26 -40.22
C TYR A 107 -5.38 17.57 -41.23
N LYS A 108 -4.83 16.58 -41.93
CA LYS A 108 -5.54 15.58 -42.75
C LYS A 108 -6.32 14.61 -41.84
N CYS A 109 -7.48 15.02 -41.31
CA CYS A 109 -8.38 14.11 -40.58
C CYS A 109 -9.88 14.31 -40.85
N ILE A 110 -10.24 14.89 -41.99
CA ILE A 110 -11.63 15.20 -42.35
C ILE A 110 -12.44 14.01 -42.94
N PRO A 111 -11.86 12.97 -43.61
CA PRO A 111 -12.71 11.96 -44.27
C PRO A 111 -13.42 10.97 -43.34
N LYS A 112 -12.90 10.71 -42.13
CA LYS A 112 -13.51 9.74 -41.19
C LYS A 112 -14.70 10.34 -40.43
N PHE A 113 -14.69 11.64 -40.16
CA PHE A 113 -15.74 12.33 -39.40
C PHE A 113 -17.08 12.35 -40.16
N TRP A 114 -17.04 12.50 -41.49
CA TRP A 114 -18.22 12.43 -42.36
C TRP A 114 -18.90 11.04 -42.35
N LYS A 115 -18.11 9.97 -42.20
CA LYS A 115 -18.61 8.59 -42.16
C LYS A 115 -19.35 8.26 -40.86
N TYR A 116 -18.87 8.79 -39.73
CA TYR A 116 -19.52 8.62 -38.42
C TYR A 116 -20.75 9.52 -38.26
N ALA A 117 -20.68 10.78 -38.71
CA ALA A 117 -21.82 11.69 -38.71
C ALA A 117 -22.97 11.20 -39.59
N GLY A 118 -22.67 10.64 -40.77
CA GLY A 118 -23.68 10.03 -41.65
C GLY A 118 -24.34 8.77 -41.06
N SER A 119 -23.61 8.01 -40.24
CA SER A 119 -24.15 6.83 -39.56
C SER A 119 -25.03 7.20 -38.36
N LEU A 120 -24.69 8.26 -37.63
CA LEU A 120 -25.50 8.78 -36.52
C LEU A 120 -26.81 9.41 -37.01
N CYS A 121 -26.77 10.19 -38.11
CA CYS A 121 -27.97 10.72 -38.75
C CYS A 121 -28.92 9.60 -39.23
N LYS A 122 -28.38 8.47 -39.72
CA LYS A 122 -29.20 7.29 -40.10
C LYS A 122 -29.80 6.58 -38.89
N LEU A 123 -29.11 6.57 -37.74
CA LEU A 123 -29.61 5.97 -36.50
C LEU A 123 -30.76 6.79 -35.90
N MET A 124 -30.65 8.12 -35.94
CA MET A 124 -31.67 9.04 -35.41
C MET A 124 -32.93 9.16 -36.28
N ASN A 125 -32.87 8.75 -37.56
CA ASN A 125 -34.00 8.81 -38.50
C ASN A 125 -34.86 7.54 -38.54
N ARG A 126 -34.57 6.52 -37.73
CA ARG A 126 -35.46 5.35 -37.55
C ARG A 126 -36.59 5.71 -36.58
N SER A 127 -37.83 5.53 -37.02
CA SER A 127 -39.06 5.93 -36.32
C SER A 127 -39.22 5.32 -34.92
N GLU A 128 -38.57 4.20 -34.61
CA GLU A 128 -38.67 3.51 -33.31
C GLU A 128 -37.85 4.15 -32.18
N ILE A 129 -36.77 4.90 -32.46
CA ILE A 129 -35.90 5.49 -31.43
C ILE A 129 -36.41 6.89 -31.00
N ARG A 130 -37.21 7.54 -31.85
CA ARG A 130 -37.66 8.93 -31.66
C ARG A 130 -38.62 9.12 -30.49
N GLN A 131 -39.27 8.05 -30.02
CA GLN A 131 -40.23 8.10 -28.89
C GLN A 131 -39.65 7.69 -27.54
N LYS A 132 -38.43 7.12 -27.47
CA LYS A 132 -37.85 6.60 -26.20
C LYS A 132 -36.64 7.37 -25.66
N VAL A 133 -36.15 8.38 -26.38
CA VAL A 133 -34.96 9.13 -25.97
C VAL A 133 -35.23 10.63 -26.12
N SER A 134 -35.22 11.35 -24.99
CA SER A 134 -35.33 12.81 -24.99
C SER A 134 -34.22 13.42 -25.85
N VAL A 135 -34.55 14.42 -26.66
CA VAL A 135 -33.60 15.17 -27.52
C VAL A 135 -32.41 15.71 -26.70
N HIS A 136 -32.62 15.97 -25.41
CA HIS A 136 -31.59 16.39 -24.46
C HIS A 136 -30.57 15.28 -24.16
N PHE A 137 -30.99 14.02 -24.07
CA PHE A 137 -30.11 12.87 -23.84
C PHE A 137 -29.23 12.58 -25.06
N GLY A 138 -29.78 12.67 -26.28
CA GLY A 138 -28.99 12.54 -27.50
C GLY A 138 -27.92 13.63 -27.65
N ARG A 139 -28.25 14.87 -27.25
CA ARG A 139 -27.28 15.98 -27.20
C ARG A 139 -26.22 15.80 -26.13
N LEU A 140 -26.59 15.26 -24.96
CA LEU A 140 -25.66 14.95 -23.87
C LEU A 140 -24.66 13.87 -24.30
N VAL A 141 -25.13 12.76 -24.89
CA VAL A 141 -24.26 11.67 -25.34
C VAL A 141 -23.31 12.14 -26.44
N VAL A 142 -23.81 12.89 -27.44
CA VAL A 142 -22.95 13.45 -28.49
C VAL A 142 -21.96 14.46 -27.90
N GLY A 143 -22.38 15.29 -26.94
CA GLY A 143 -21.52 16.23 -26.23
C GLY A 143 -20.41 15.54 -25.43
N VAL A 144 -20.75 14.49 -24.69
CA VAL A 144 -19.79 13.64 -23.95
C VAL A 144 -18.83 12.94 -24.91
N MET A 145 -19.32 12.41 -26.03
CA MET A 145 -18.44 11.81 -27.04
C MET A 145 -17.52 12.83 -27.71
N LEU A 146 -17.97 14.07 -27.94
CA LEU A 146 -17.15 15.15 -28.49
C LEU A 146 -16.11 15.64 -27.48
N VAL A 147 -16.49 15.79 -26.21
CA VAL A 147 -15.57 16.11 -25.12
C VAL A 147 -14.55 14.99 -24.98
N MET A 148 -14.96 13.72 -24.91
CA MET A 148 -14.03 12.59 -24.83
C MET A 148 -13.12 12.49 -26.07
N SER A 149 -13.62 12.82 -27.27
CA SER A 149 -12.82 12.80 -28.50
C SER A 149 -11.86 13.98 -28.62
N LEU A 150 -12.22 15.15 -28.05
CA LEU A 150 -11.33 16.31 -27.91
C LEU A 150 -10.34 16.13 -26.76
N SER A 151 -10.74 15.44 -25.68
CA SER A 151 -9.89 15.08 -24.54
C SER A 151 -8.80 14.07 -24.89
N VAL A 152 -8.93 13.35 -26.00
CA VAL A 152 -7.86 12.46 -26.51
C VAL A 152 -6.74 13.25 -27.21
N ALA A 153 -6.98 14.51 -27.59
CA ALA A 153 -6.01 15.38 -28.28
C ALA A 153 -5.47 16.53 -27.41
N VAL A 154 -5.89 16.63 -26.15
CA VAL A 154 -5.28 17.54 -25.18
C VAL A 154 -4.27 16.72 -24.38
N SER A 155 -3.06 17.28 -24.20
CA SER A 155 -1.91 16.68 -23.51
C SER A 155 -2.27 15.84 -22.27
N LYS A 156 -1.45 14.84 -21.92
CA LYS A 156 -1.61 13.99 -20.71
C LYS A 156 -1.63 14.75 -19.37
N THR A 157 -1.43 16.07 -19.35
CA THR A 157 -1.18 16.88 -18.15
C THR A 157 -2.41 17.45 -17.42
N PRO A 158 -3.56 17.79 -18.05
CA PRO A 158 -4.70 18.37 -17.34
C PRO A 158 -5.50 17.36 -16.51
N SER A 159 -5.56 16.09 -16.93
CA SER A 159 -6.26 15.02 -16.18
C SER A 159 -5.57 14.71 -14.86
N ASP A 160 -4.25 14.59 -14.87
CA ASP A 160 -3.47 14.21 -13.70
C ASP A 160 -3.45 15.34 -12.68
N MET A 161 -3.34 16.59 -13.14
CA MET A 161 -3.50 17.75 -12.27
C MET A 161 -4.91 17.85 -11.67
N ALA A 162 -5.95 17.53 -12.43
CA ALA A 162 -7.31 17.49 -11.91
C ALA A 162 -7.46 16.41 -10.83
N ILE A 163 -6.92 15.21 -11.06
CA ILE A 163 -6.92 14.11 -10.08
C ILE A 163 -6.15 14.52 -8.83
N LYS A 164 -4.93 15.03 -8.96
CA LYS A 164 -4.12 15.50 -7.83
C LYS A 164 -4.86 16.57 -7.02
N LYS A 165 -5.54 17.52 -7.68
CA LYS A 165 -6.37 18.52 -6.99
C LYS A 165 -7.58 17.92 -6.28
N MET A 166 -8.25 16.93 -6.87
CA MET A 166 -9.34 16.22 -6.19
C MET A 166 -8.84 15.48 -4.95
N LEU A 167 -7.73 14.75 -5.04
CA LEU A 167 -7.17 14.00 -3.93
C LEU A 167 -6.68 14.90 -2.79
N ALA A 168 -6.15 16.09 -3.11
CA ALA A 168 -5.74 17.07 -2.11
C ALA A 168 -6.89 17.52 -1.18
N THR A 169 -8.15 17.40 -1.62
CA THR A 169 -9.32 17.72 -0.77
C THR A 169 -9.55 16.73 0.37
N LEU A 170 -8.92 15.55 0.33
CA LEU A 170 -9.04 14.53 1.36
C LEU A 170 -8.19 14.83 2.61
N ASP A 171 -7.29 15.82 2.53
CA ASP A 171 -6.34 16.16 3.60
C ASP A 171 -5.60 14.94 4.18
N ASP A 172 -5.29 13.98 3.29
CA ASP A 172 -4.60 12.74 3.63
C ASP A 172 -3.27 12.66 2.87
N PRO A 173 -2.12 12.88 3.52
CA PRO A 173 -0.81 12.94 2.85
C PRO A 173 -0.36 11.58 2.26
N PHE A 174 -1.09 10.51 2.59
CA PHE A 174 -0.86 9.16 2.09
C PHE A 174 -1.66 8.83 0.82
N THR A 175 -2.75 9.54 0.55
CA THR A 175 -3.61 9.33 -0.63
C THR A 175 -3.13 10.17 -1.81
N ARG A 176 -2.80 9.53 -2.93
CA ARG A 176 -2.18 10.20 -4.09
C ARG A 176 -2.25 9.41 -5.38
N PHE A 177 -2.15 10.16 -6.47
CA PHE A 177 -1.94 9.66 -7.81
C PHE A 177 -0.46 9.40 -8.07
N LEU A 178 -0.15 8.24 -8.64
CA LEU A 178 1.18 7.81 -9.06
C LEU A 178 1.19 7.75 -10.57
N GLU A 179 2.01 8.59 -11.20
CA GLU A 179 2.24 8.54 -12.63
C GLU A 179 2.80 7.15 -13.04
N PRO A 180 2.59 6.70 -14.29
CA PRO A 180 2.94 5.34 -14.70
C PRO A 180 4.38 4.93 -14.42
N GLU A 181 5.34 5.85 -14.55
CA GLU A 181 6.76 5.59 -14.26
C GLU A 181 7.01 5.41 -12.76
N LYS A 182 6.43 6.28 -11.92
CA LYS A 182 6.50 6.17 -10.46
C LYS A 182 5.81 4.92 -9.94
N PHE A 183 4.65 4.57 -10.51
CA PHE A 183 3.94 3.34 -10.15
C PHE A 183 4.74 2.09 -10.51
N LYS A 184 5.38 2.06 -11.69
CA LYS A 184 6.30 0.97 -12.06
C LYS A 184 7.50 0.89 -11.11
N SER A 185 8.11 2.02 -10.78
CA SER A 185 9.22 2.10 -9.81
C SER A 185 8.83 1.51 -8.46
N LEU A 186 7.64 1.88 -7.95
CA LEU A 186 7.08 1.35 -6.71
C LEU A 186 6.87 -0.17 -6.74
N GLN A 187 6.34 -0.70 -7.85
CA GLN A 187 6.19 -2.14 -8.04
C GLN A 187 7.53 -2.87 -8.07
N SER A 188 8.55 -2.32 -8.74
CA SER A 188 9.89 -2.92 -8.79
C SER A 188 10.67 -2.81 -7.47
N GLY A 189 10.54 -1.69 -6.75
CA GLY A 189 11.23 -1.45 -5.48
C GLY A 189 10.73 -2.33 -4.34
N THR A 190 9.55 -2.95 -4.49
CA THR A 190 9.02 -3.94 -3.55
C THR A 190 9.67 -5.33 -3.74
N GLN A 191 10.35 -5.57 -4.87
CA GLN A 191 10.85 -6.90 -5.28
C GLN A 191 12.37 -7.10 -5.13
N GLY A 192 13.14 -6.11 -4.66
CA GLY A 192 14.61 -6.19 -4.65
C GLY A 192 15.29 -5.51 -3.45
N ALA A 193 16.58 -5.83 -3.26
CA ALA A 193 17.44 -5.16 -2.30
C ALA A 193 17.49 -3.65 -2.61
N LEU A 194 17.09 -2.83 -1.64
CA LEU A 194 17.06 -1.38 -1.76
C LEU A 194 18.50 -0.84 -1.71
N THR A 195 19.02 -0.41 -2.85
CA THR A 195 20.25 0.41 -2.91
C THR A 195 19.91 1.86 -2.60
N GLY A 196 20.57 2.44 -1.60
CA GLY A 196 20.31 3.81 -1.16
C GLY A 196 21.07 4.15 0.11
N VAL A 197 20.56 5.10 0.89
CA VAL A 197 21.19 5.53 2.16
C VAL A 197 20.65 4.83 3.40
N GLY A 198 19.70 3.91 3.24
CA GLY A 198 19.16 3.12 4.35
C GLY A 198 18.24 3.90 5.29
N LEU A 199 17.47 4.87 4.79
CA LEU A 199 16.50 5.63 5.57
C LEU A 199 15.07 5.14 5.35
N SER A 200 14.32 5.02 6.44
CA SER A 200 12.87 4.98 6.45
C SER A 200 12.36 6.37 6.83
N ILE A 201 11.50 6.94 6.01
CA ILE A 201 11.01 8.31 6.13
C ILE A 201 9.49 8.35 6.29
N GLY A 202 8.97 9.43 6.83
CA GLY A 202 7.56 9.66 7.09
C GLY A 202 7.21 11.14 7.03
N TYR A 203 5.94 11.44 7.29
CA TYR A 203 5.49 12.81 7.55
C TYR A 203 5.50 13.08 9.05
N PRO A 204 5.85 14.29 9.50
CA PRO A 204 5.78 14.64 10.91
C PRO A 204 4.34 14.46 11.44
N THR A 205 4.20 13.84 12.61
CA THR A 205 2.90 13.52 13.22
C THR A 205 2.30 14.68 14.02
N LYS A 206 3.10 15.71 14.35
CA LYS A 206 2.65 16.91 15.06
C LYS A 206 2.37 18.06 14.09
N PHE A 207 1.11 18.49 14.04
CA PHE A 207 0.66 19.61 13.21
C PHE A 207 0.88 21.00 13.86
N ASP A 208 1.36 21.07 15.11
CA ASP A 208 1.60 22.33 15.82
C ASP A 208 3.04 22.83 15.68
N GLY A 209 3.32 23.55 14.60
CA GLY A 209 4.59 24.27 14.44
C GLY A 209 5.82 23.38 14.18
N SER A 210 5.63 22.09 13.88
CA SER A 210 6.70 21.25 13.33
C SER A 210 7.15 21.83 11.99
N PRO A 211 8.46 21.96 11.73
CA PRO A 211 8.92 22.50 10.46
C PRO A 211 8.43 21.59 9.33
N ALA A 212 7.93 22.22 8.27
CA ALA A 212 7.50 21.50 7.08
C ALA A 212 8.72 20.75 6.48
N GLY A 213 8.50 19.50 6.09
CA GLY A 213 9.57 18.59 5.69
C GLY A 213 9.21 17.12 5.92
N LEU A 214 10.21 16.26 5.75
CA LEU A 214 10.08 14.82 5.94
C LEU A 214 10.84 14.40 7.19
N VAL A 215 10.27 13.51 7.99
CA VAL A 215 10.90 13.01 9.23
C VAL A 215 11.53 11.65 8.99
N VAL A 216 12.69 11.41 9.60
CA VAL A 216 13.32 10.10 9.67
C VAL A 216 12.56 9.25 10.68
N ILE A 217 11.94 8.17 10.22
CA ILE A 217 11.36 7.15 11.10
C ILE A 217 12.49 6.31 11.68
N SER A 218 13.35 5.75 10.84
CA SER A 218 14.53 5.03 11.30
C SER A 218 15.64 4.95 10.25
N ALA A 219 16.86 4.74 10.72
CA ALA A 219 18.02 4.43 9.90
C ALA A 219 18.37 2.94 10.04
N ALA A 220 18.57 2.26 8.91
CA ALA A 220 18.92 0.86 8.87
C ALA A 220 20.27 0.61 9.57
N PRO A 221 20.34 -0.31 10.55
CA PRO A 221 21.58 -0.60 11.27
C PRO A 221 22.74 -0.95 10.33
N GLY A 222 23.88 -0.28 10.51
CA GLY A 222 25.06 -0.46 9.67
C GLY A 222 24.95 0.13 8.25
N GLY A 223 23.83 0.75 7.88
CA GLY A 223 23.68 1.47 6.61
C GLY A 223 24.34 2.86 6.61
N PRO A 224 24.40 3.56 5.46
CA PRO A 224 25.11 4.83 5.33
C PRO A 224 24.61 5.92 6.28
N ALA A 225 23.30 6.11 6.37
CA ALA A 225 22.71 7.10 7.26
C ALA A 225 22.93 6.76 8.74
N ASN A 226 22.88 5.47 9.11
CA ASN A 226 23.13 5.06 10.49
C ASN A 226 24.60 5.29 10.89
N LYS A 227 25.55 4.95 10.01
CA LYS A 227 26.98 5.23 10.20
C LYS A 227 27.27 6.73 10.31
N ALA A 228 26.50 7.55 9.60
CA ALA A 228 26.58 9.01 9.65
C ALA A 228 25.89 9.63 10.89
N GLY A 229 25.31 8.82 11.77
CA GLY A 229 24.69 9.28 13.01
C GLY A 229 23.31 9.92 12.85
N VAL A 230 22.58 9.59 11.77
CA VAL A 230 21.18 10.01 11.60
C VAL A 230 20.30 9.25 12.60
N LEU A 231 19.43 9.98 13.30
CA LEU A 231 18.59 9.47 14.36
C LEU A 231 17.10 9.51 13.99
N SER A 232 16.33 8.61 14.60
CA SER A 232 14.87 8.61 14.53
C SER A 232 14.31 9.92 15.10
N GLY A 233 13.47 10.60 14.32
CA GLY A 233 12.93 11.93 14.64
C GLY A 233 13.70 13.10 14.02
N ASP A 234 14.86 12.88 13.40
CA ASP A 234 15.54 13.93 12.62
C ASP A 234 14.65 14.39 11.46
N ILE A 235 14.70 15.68 11.14
CA ILE A 235 13.92 16.27 10.04
C ILE A 235 14.85 16.46 8.85
N ILE A 236 14.53 15.84 7.73
CA ILE A 236 15.21 16.09 6.46
C ILE A 236 14.73 17.46 5.99
N LEU A 237 15.67 18.38 5.79
CA LEU A 237 15.40 19.72 5.28
C LEU A 237 15.64 19.79 3.77
N ALA A 238 16.71 19.16 3.28
CA ALA A 238 17.04 19.14 1.85
C ALA A 238 17.72 17.84 1.40
N ILE A 239 17.50 17.47 0.14
CA ILE A 239 18.18 16.37 -0.58
C ILE A 239 18.76 16.93 -1.87
N ASP A 240 20.08 16.84 -2.05
CA ASP A 240 20.84 17.46 -3.16
C ASP A 240 20.44 18.92 -3.38
N ASP A 241 20.52 19.70 -2.29
CA ASP A 241 20.16 21.14 -2.21
C ASP A 241 18.69 21.47 -2.55
N THR A 242 17.85 20.47 -2.81
CA THR A 242 16.42 20.64 -3.03
C THR A 242 15.67 20.56 -1.70
N SER A 243 14.95 21.62 -1.34
CA SER A 243 14.11 21.64 -0.13
C SER A 243 13.07 20.52 -0.13
N THR A 244 12.88 19.89 1.02
CA THR A 244 11.88 18.84 1.23
C THR A 244 10.56 19.36 1.81
N GLU A 245 10.45 20.66 2.08
CA GLU A 245 9.29 21.29 2.73
C GLU A 245 7.96 20.96 2.05
N THR A 246 7.96 20.93 0.71
CA THR A 246 6.80 20.60 -0.14
C THR A 246 6.99 19.28 -0.90
N MET A 247 8.07 18.55 -0.61
CA MET A 247 8.43 17.34 -1.34
C MET A 247 7.58 16.16 -0.88
N GLY A 248 6.97 15.45 -1.82
CA GLY A 248 6.26 14.21 -1.52
C GLY A 248 7.24 13.11 -1.09
N ILE A 249 6.83 12.24 -0.17
CA ILE A 249 7.67 11.16 0.36
C ILE A 249 8.25 10.22 -0.72
N TYR A 250 7.54 10.03 -1.85
CA TYR A 250 8.03 9.21 -2.97
C TYR A 250 9.11 9.93 -3.77
N ASP A 251 8.97 11.24 -3.98
CA ASP A 251 10.00 12.04 -4.65
C ASP A 251 11.28 12.05 -3.82
N ALA A 252 11.15 12.14 -2.50
CA ALA A 252 12.27 11.99 -1.59
C ALA A 252 12.89 10.60 -1.64
N ALA A 253 12.07 9.54 -1.60
CA ALA A 253 12.56 8.16 -1.70
C ALA A 253 13.33 7.93 -3.01
N ASP A 254 12.82 8.39 -4.14
CA ASP A 254 13.47 8.29 -5.45
C ASP A 254 14.82 9.04 -5.48
N ARG A 255 14.93 10.18 -4.79
CA ARG A 255 16.18 10.94 -4.66
C ARG A 255 17.18 10.30 -3.69
N LEU A 256 16.71 9.69 -2.60
CA LEU A 256 17.56 8.98 -1.63
C LEU A 256 18.10 7.66 -2.19
N GLN A 257 17.38 7.07 -3.14
CA GLN A 257 17.79 5.90 -3.90
C GLN A 257 18.62 6.31 -5.12
N GLY A 258 19.34 5.34 -5.68
CA GLY A 258 20.20 5.57 -6.82
C GLY A 258 21.24 4.47 -6.97
N PRO A 259 22.11 4.57 -7.99
CA PRO A 259 23.15 3.58 -8.24
C PRO A 259 24.07 3.39 -7.05
N GLU A 260 24.51 2.14 -6.82
CA GLU A 260 25.48 1.81 -5.79
C GLU A 260 26.79 2.58 -6.02
N GLY A 261 27.36 3.14 -4.96
CA GLY A 261 28.56 3.98 -5.01
C GLY A 261 28.34 5.44 -5.41
N SER A 262 27.13 5.82 -5.83
CA SER A 262 26.80 7.24 -6.06
C SER A 262 26.56 7.99 -4.74
N SER A 263 26.82 9.29 -4.71
CA SER A 263 26.62 10.11 -3.51
C SER A 263 25.31 10.90 -3.53
N VAL A 264 24.81 11.24 -2.34
CA VAL A 264 23.68 12.14 -2.10
C VAL A 264 23.99 13.04 -0.92
N LYS A 265 23.67 14.34 -1.05
CA LYS A 265 23.85 15.31 0.03
C LYS A 265 22.54 15.46 0.80
N LEU A 266 22.59 15.25 2.11
CA LEU A 266 21.47 15.47 3.01
C LEU A 266 21.74 16.66 3.92
N THR A 267 20.74 17.51 4.06
CA THR A 267 20.69 18.49 5.15
C THR A 267 19.60 18.05 6.12
N ILE A 268 19.98 17.76 7.35
CA ILE A 268 19.06 17.29 8.39
C ILE A 268 19.09 18.22 9.59
N GLN A 269 17.96 18.37 10.26
CA GLN A 269 17.84 18.98 11.57
C GLN A 269 17.73 17.87 12.61
N SER A 270 18.72 17.82 13.50
CA SER A 270 18.82 16.86 14.60
C SER A 270 18.75 17.63 15.91
N GLY A 271 17.55 17.70 16.51
CA GLY A 271 17.27 18.60 17.62
C GLY A 271 17.51 20.07 17.24
N PRO A 272 18.35 20.82 17.96
CA PRO A 272 18.68 22.21 17.64
C PRO A 272 19.76 22.35 16.54
N GLU A 273 20.44 21.26 16.17
CA GLU A 273 21.58 21.30 15.25
C GLU A 273 21.15 21.00 13.81
N ILE A 274 21.75 21.70 12.85
CA ILE A 274 21.65 21.38 11.43
C ILE A 274 22.95 20.68 11.00
N LYS A 275 22.83 19.49 10.42
CA LYS A 275 23.95 18.68 9.92
C LYS A 275 23.87 18.56 8.41
N HIS A 276 25.01 18.73 7.75
CA HIS A 276 25.17 18.45 6.33
C HIS A 276 25.96 17.15 6.18
N LEU A 277 25.37 16.17 5.51
CA LEU A 277 25.88 14.81 5.39
C LEU A 277 26.03 14.45 3.92
N ASP A 278 27.24 14.08 3.51
CA ASP A 278 27.49 13.47 2.21
C ASP A 278 27.46 11.94 2.39
N LEU A 279 26.41 11.30 1.88
CA LEU A 279 26.21 9.87 2.02
C LEU A 279 26.47 9.16 0.70
N VAL A 280 27.16 8.03 0.78
CA VAL A 280 27.35 7.13 -0.37
C VAL A 280 26.26 6.06 -0.34
N ARG A 281 25.55 5.90 -1.46
CA ARG A 281 24.50 4.89 -1.60
C ARG A 281 25.13 3.49 -1.65
N GLU A 282 24.66 2.60 -0.79
CA GLU A 282 25.13 1.21 -0.73
C GLU A 282 23.94 0.25 -0.73
N LYS A 283 24.19 -1.02 -1.06
CA LYS A 283 23.21 -2.06 -0.78
C LYS A 283 23.16 -2.30 0.71
N VAL A 284 22.04 -1.94 1.32
CA VAL A 284 21.85 -2.14 2.76
C VAL A 284 21.41 -3.58 3.00
N GLN A 285 22.30 -4.39 3.57
CA GLN A 285 21.94 -5.72 4.06
C GLN A 285 21.24 -5.57 5.40
N LEU A 286 19.95 -5.90 5.44
CA LEU A 286 19.18 -5.93 6.66
C LEU A 286 19.36 -7.30 7.31
N ASN A 287 20.19 -7.41 8.35
CA ASN A 287 20.11 -8.56 9.27
C ASN A 287 18.95 -8.30 10.23
N PRO A 288 17.83 -9.04 10.11
CA PRO A 288 16.61 -8.58 10.73
C PRO A 288 16.49 -8.92 12.21
N VAL A 289 17.18 -9.97 12.66
CA VAL A 289 17.08 -10.47 14.01
C VAL A 289 18.47 -10.60 14.59
N LYS A 290 18.71 -9.93 15.71
CA LYS A 290 19.89 -10.15 16.55
C LYS A 290 19.42 -10.69 17.89
N SER A 291 20.15 -11.63 18.48
CA SER A 291 19.81 -12.16 19.79
C SER A 291 21.04 -12.35 20.67
N ARG A 292 20.86 -12.23 21.98
CA ARG A 292 21.92 -12.43 22.97
C ARG A 292 21.35 -12.89 24.30
N LEU A 293 22.06 -13.81 24.95
CA LEU A 293 21.74 -14.25 26.30
C LEU A 293 22.51 -13.40 27.31
N CYS A 294 21.79 -12.63 28.11
CA CYS A 294 22.34 -11.80 29.15
C CYS A 294 22.20 -12.48 30.51
N LYS A 295 23.29 -12.63 31.25
CA LYS A 295 23.25 -13.08 32.66
C LYS A 295 23.01 -11.87 33.55
N VAL A 296 22.03 -11.95 34.44
CA VAL A 296 21.84 -10.94 35.49
C VAL A 296 22.64 -11.39 36.73
N PRO A 297 23.41 -10.50 37.38
CA PRO A 297 24.14 -10.84 38.59
C PRO A 297 23.13 -10.94 39.73
N ASP A 298 22.62 -12.14 39.95
CA ASP A 298 21.81 -12.50 41.10
C ASP A 298 22.44 -13.74 41.74
N ALA A 299 22.87 -13.59 42.99
CA ALA A 299 23.42 -14.54 43.96
C ALA A 299 23.91 -15.95 43.49
N GLY A 300 24.80 -16.05 42.49
CA GLY A 300 25.59 -17.26 42.21
C GLY A 300 25.26 -17.99 40.88
N ASP A 301 25.52 -19.30 40.82
CA ASP A 301 25.42 -20.14 39.61
C ASP A 301 23.99 -20.26 39.03
N ASN A 302 22.96 -19.89 39.80
CA ASN A 302 21.55 -19.85 39.40
C ASN A 302 21.07 -18.45 38.97
N SER A 303 22.00 -17.61 38.54
CA SER A 303 21.70 -16.24 38.07
C SER A 303 20.68 -16.28 36.92
N PRO A 304 19.58 -15.51 37.00
CA PRO A 304 18.55 -15.51 35.99
C PRO A 304 19.10 -14.95 34.68
N ARG A 305 18.64 -15.55 33.58
CA ARG A 305 19.10 -15.25 32.23
C ARG A 305 18.00 -14.55 31.46
N ILE A 306 18.34 -13.45 30.81
CA ILE A 306 17.44 -12.67 29.97
C ILE A 306 17.84 -12.88 28.52
N GLY A 307 16.88 -13.27 27.69
CA GLY A 307 17.04 -13.39 26.25
C GLY A 307 16.70 -12.07 25.61
N TYR A 308 17.70 -11.35 25.13
CA TYR A 308 17.50 -10.13 24.36
C TYR A 308 17.33 -10.51 22.88
N ILE A 309 16.25 -10.04 22.25
CA ILE A 309 15.98 -10.21 20.82
C ILE A 309 15.69 -8.83 20.24
N LYS A 310 16.50 -8.39 19.28
CA LYS A 310 16.27 -7.16 18.52
C LYS A 310 15.75 -7.50 17.14
N LEU A 311 14.55 -7.00 16.83
CA LEU A 311 13.92 -7.13 15.52
C LEU A 311 13.99 -5.78 14.81
N THR A 312 14.71 -5.70 13.69
CA THR A 312 15.02 -4.43 13.01
C THR A 312 14.09 -4.12 11.84
N SER A 313 13.35 -5.11 11.31
CA SER A 313 12.35 -4.93 10.24
C SER A 313 11.45 -6.17 10.08
N PHE A 314 10.29 -6.01 9.43
CA PHE A 314 9.33 -7.08 9.07
C PHE A 314 9.30 -7.37 7.56
N ASN A 315 10.44 -7.42 6.87
CA ASN A 315 10.46 -7.60 5.41
C ASN A 315 10.41 -9.07 4.98
N GLN A 316 10.13 -9.32 3.70
CA GLN A 316 10.43 -10.61 3.08
C GLN A 316 11.73 -10.47 2.31
N ASN A 317 12.67 -11.39 2.54
CA ASN A 317 13.75 -11.58 1.58
C ASN A 317 13.23 -12.48 0.43
N ALA A 318 13.96 -12.55 -0.69
CA ALA A 318 13.63 -13.37 -1.85
C ALA A 318 13.37 -14.87 -1.57
N SER A 319 13.69 -15.37 -0.37
CA SER A 319 13.42 -16.72 0.14
C SER A 319 12.01 -16.91 0.74
N GLY A 320 11.14 -15.90 0.68
CA GLY A 320 9.71 -16.01 1.01
C GLY A 320 9.33 -15.62 2.45
N LEU A 321 8.01 -15.74 2.71
CA LEU A 321 7.25 -15.31 3.90
C LEU A 321 7.68 -15.93 5.24
N ALA A 322 8.79 -16.66 5.30
CA ALA A 322 9.17 -17.49 6.45
C ALA A 322 10.54 -17.15 7.05
N PHE A 323 11.33 -16.26 6.45
CA PHE A 323 12.70 -16.05 6.92
C PHE A 323 12.76 -15.31 8.27
N TYR A 324 11.91 -14.29 8.46
CA TYR A 324 11.96 -13.43 9.64
C TYR A 324 11.26 -14.09 10.82
N LEU A 325 10.05 -14.61 10.60
CA LEU A 325 9.34 -15.49 11.52
C LEU A 325 10.24 -16.66 11.94
N GLY A 326 10.89 -17.33 10.99
CA GLY A 326 11.86 -18.39 11.23
C GLY A 326 13.02 -17.93 12.12
N ALA A 327 13.67 -16.81 11.77
CA ALA A 327 14.78 -16.27 12.54
C ALA A 327 14.39 -15.86 13.98
N VAL A 328 13.20 -15.33 14.20
CA VAL A 328 12.70 -15.04 15.56
C VAL A 328 12.45 -16.34 16.33
N LYS A 329 11.81 -17.34 15.70
CA LYS A 329 11.58 -18.65 16.31
C LYS A 329 12.89 -19.35 16.68
N GLU A 330 13.87 -19.35 15.76
CA GLU A 330 15.20 -19.90 15.99
C GLU A 330 15.92 -19.17 17.14
N ALA A 331 15.84 -17.84 17.20
CA ALA A 331 16.40 -17.07 18.32
C ALA A 331 15.75 -17.45 19.66
N VAL A 332 14.42 -17.60 19.70
CA VAL A 332 13.69 -18.04 20.88
C VAL A 332 14.12 -19.45 21.31
N ASP A 333 14.18 -20.41 20.40
CA ASP A 333 14.57 -21.79 20.70
C ASP A 333 16.03 -21.90 21.15
N ALA A 334 16.94 -21.16 20.52
CA ALA A 334 18.34 -21.09 20.91
C ALA A 334 18.51 -20.50 22.32
N LEU A 335 17.80 -19.41 22.64
CA LEU A 335 17.83 -18.80 23.98
C LEU A 335 17.21 -19.73 25.03
N ARG A 336 16.11 -20.41 24.70
CA ARG A 336 15.47 -21.40 25.58
C ARG A 336 16.36 -22.59 25.87
N SER A 337 17.06 -23.10 24.85
CA SER A 337 18.05 -24.18 25.01
C SER A 337 19.19 -23.80 25.95
N ASN A 338 19.41 -22.49 26.17
CA ASN A 338 20.38 -21.96 27.11
C ASN A 338 19.77 -21.52 28.46
N ASN A 339 18.59 -22.05 28.81
CA ASN A 339 17.89 -21.83 30.08
C ASN A 339 17.54 -20.36 30.34
N VAL A 340 16.99 -19.67 29.34
CA VAL A 340 16.44 -18.32 29.52
C VAL A 340 15.26 -18.30 30.49
N ASN A 341 15.14 -17.24 31.28
CA ASN A 341 14.06 -17.06 32.25
C ASN A 341 13.06 -15.97 31.87
N ALA A 342 13.44 -15.04 30.99
CA ALA A 342 12.61 -13.94 30.52
C ALA A 342 13.15 -13.40 29.18
N PHE A 343 12.29 -12.74 28.40
CA PHE A 343 12.66 -12.16 27.12
C PHE A 343 12.53 -10.63 27.12
N VAL A 344 13.44 -9.97 26.42
CA VAL A 344 13.31 -8.57 26.02
C VAL A 344 13.23 -8.52 24.51
N LEU A 345 12.11 -8.03 23.99
CA LEU A 345 11.90 -7.80 22.56
C LEU A 345 12.15 -6.32 22.25
N ASP A 346 13.23 -6.02 21.56
CA ASP A 346 13.59 -4.66 21.18
C ASP A 346 13.09 -4.32 19.77
N LEU A 347 12.13 -3.40 19.71
CA LEU A 347 11.53 -2.86 18.48
C LEU A 347 11.96 -1.40 18.22
N ARG A 348 12.95 -0.87 18.96
CA ARG A 348 13.47 0.47 18.74
C ARG A 348 14.11 0.57 17.35
N ASP A 349 13.81 1.67 16.67
CA ASP A 349 14.26 1.97 15.31
C ASP A 349 13.77 0.96 14.24
N ASN A 350 12.74 0.16 14.55
CA ASN A 350 12.04 -0.70 13.60
C ASN A 350 10.82 0.00 12.99
N SER A 351 10.98 0.52 11.77
CA SER A 351 9.92 1.23 11.04
C SER A 351 8.81 0.34 10.46
N GLY A 352 8.78 -0.95 10.82
CA GLY A 352 7.79 -1.93 10.42
C GLY A 352 8.24 -2.76 9.21
N GLY A 353 7.29 -3.07 8.35
CA GLY A 353 7.51 -3.90 7.16
C GLY A 353 6.18 -4.43 6.64
N LEU A 354 6.06 -5.74 6.48
CA LEU A 354 4.86 -6.40 6.00
C LEU A 354 3.91 -6.72 7.14
N PHE A 355 2.66 -6.30 6.96
CA PHE A 355 1.59 -6.50 7.93
C PHE A 355 1.39 -7.95 8.36
N PRO A 356 1.31 -8.94 7.42
CA PRO A 356 1.13 -10.34 7.81
C PRO A 356 2.25 -10.86 8.72
N GLU A 357 3.49 -10.41 8.50
CA GLU A 357 4.64 -10.82 9.31
C GLU A 357 4.51 -10.33 10.76
N GLY A 358 4.02 -9.09 10.95
CA GLY A 358 3.74 -8.54 12.27
C GLY A 358 2.73 -9.37 13.05
N ILE A 359 1.67 -9.84 12.38
CA ILE A 359 0.66 -10.72 12.97
C ILE A 359 1.26 -12.06 13.37
N GLU A 360 2.01 -12.71 12.49
CA GLU A 360 2.59 -14.02 12.77
C GLU A 360 3.65 -13.97 13.89
N ILE A 361 4.44 -12.89 13.96
CA ILE A 361 5.38 -12.69 15.08
C ILE A 361 4.62 -12.44 16.39
N ALA A 362 3.49 -11.72 16.40
CA ALA A 362 2.68 -11.55 17.59
C ALA A 362 2.18 -12.89 18.15
N LYS A 363 1.82 -13.83 17.27
CA LYS A 363 1.36 -15.18 17.65
C LYS A 363 2.41 -16.01 18.39
N ILE A 364 3.71 -15.75 18.20
CA ILE A 364 4.79 -16.43 18.96
C ILE A 364 4.62 -16.20 20.46
N TRP A 365 4.17 -15.01 20.83
CA TRP A 365 4.18 -14.51 22.20
C TRP A 365 2.81 -14.59 22.88
N LEU A 366 1.72 -14.85 22.16
CA LEU A 366 0.35 -14.76 22.69
C LEU A 366 -0.34 -16.13 22.67
N ASP A 367 -0.80 -16.58 23.85
CA ASP A 367 -1.61 -17.80 24.00
C ASP A 367 -3.02 -17.63 23.47
N LYS A 368 -3.63 -16.45 23.64
CA LYS A 368 -4.95 -16.14 23.10
C LYS A 368 -5.16 -14.65 23.13
N GLY A 369 -5.87 -14.11 22.14
CA GLY A 369 -6.33 -12.73 22.16
C GLY A 369 -6.35 -12.10 20.78
N VAL A 370 -7.00 -10.95 20.70
CA VAL A 370 -6.98 -10.13 19.48
C VAL A 370 -5.60 -9.49 19.35
N ILE A 371 -5.06 -9.48 18.15
CA ILE A 371 -3.79 -8.83 17.81
C ILE A 371 -4.08 -7.42 17.30
N VAL A 372 -5.01 -7.27 16.35
CA VAL A 372 -5.36 -5.95 15.78
C VAL A 372 -6.74 -5.98 15.13
N TYR A 373 -7.41 -4.84 15.17
CA TYR A 373 -8.62 -4.57 14.38
C TYR A 373 -8.26 -3.72 13.16
N ILE A 374 -8.83 -4.06 12.01
CA ILE A 374 -8.84 -3.18 10.85
C ILE A 374 -10.20 -2.50 10.77
N CYS A 375 -10.22 -1.18 10.92
CA CYS A 375 -11.45 -0.38 10.93
C CYS A 375 -11.54 0.49 9.66
N ASP A 376 -12.69 0.47 9.00
CA ASP A 376 -13.05 1.36 7.89
C ASP A 376 -14.14 2.36 8.33
N SER A 377 -14.68 3.16 7.41
CA SER A 377 -15.72 4.16 7.71
C SER A 377 -17.05 3.57 8.20
N ARG A 378 -17.24 2.25 8.11
CA ARG A 378 -18.42 1.50 8.57
C ARG A 378 -18.17 0.74 9.88
N GLY A 379 -16.99 0.86 10.47
CA GLY A 379 -16.61 0.19 11.72
C GLY A 379 -15.53 -0.89 11.51
N VAL A 380 -15.50 -1.89 12.40
CA VAL A 380 -14.55 -3.01 12.31
C VAL A 380 -14.85 -3.83 11.05
N ARG A 381 -13.85 -3.89 10.16
CA ARG A 381 -13.91 -4.65 8.90
C ARG A 381 -13.31 -6.05 9.09
N ASP A 382 -12.12 -6.12 9.67
CA ASP A 382 -11.39 -7.37 9.91
C ASP A 382 -10.85 -7.42 11.34
N ILE A 383 -10.77 -8.64 11.89
CA ILE A 383 -10.16 -8.92 13.19
C ILE A 383 -9.07 -9.96 12.97
N TYR A 384 -7.86 -9.67 13.44
CA TYR A 384 -6.77 -10.62 13.46
C TYR A 384 -6.50 -11.02 14.91
N ASP A 385 -6.57 -12.31 15.21
CA ASP A 385 -6.42 -12.87 16.55
C ASP A 385 -5.53 -14.12 16.54
N THR A 386 -5.35 -14.69 17.74
CA THR A 386 -4.66 -15.97 17.95
C THR A 386 -5.42 -16.82 18.96
N ASP A 387 -5.39 -18.13 18.73
CA ASP A 387 -5.90 -19.17 19.61
C ASP A 387 -4.78 -19.89 20.39
N GLY A 388 -3.53 -19.47 20.19
CA GLY A 388 -2.35 -20.02 20.87
C GLY A 388 -1.70 -21.20 20.17
N SER A 389 -2.27 -21.68 19.07
CA SER A 389 -1.71 -22.81 18.31
C SER A 389 -0.29 -22.58 17.79
N SER A 390 0.10 -21.31 17.62
CA SER A 390 1.43 -20.88 17.18
C SER A 390 2.28 -20.27 18.30
N ALA A 391 1.78 -20.28 19.54
CA ALA A 391 2.50 -19.76 20.69
C ALA A 391 3.73 -20.61 20.97
N MET A 392 4.89 -19.96 21.04
CA MET A 392 6.15 -20.61 21.35
C MET A 392 6.72 -20.10 22.66
N ALA A 393 6.62 -18.80 22.95
CA ALA A 393 7.19 -18.15 24.13
C ALA A 393 6.13 -17.28 24.82
N ALA A 394 4.96 -17.84 25.11
CA ALA A 394 3.87 -17.11 25.75
C ALA A 394 3.96 -17.08 27.29
N SER A 395 4.67 -18.04 27.90
CA SER A 395 4.76 -18.18 29.35
C SER A 395 5.79 -17.27 30.02
N GLU A 396 6.96 -17.09 29.40
CA GLU A 396 8.08 -16.39 30.00
C GLU A 396 7.78 -14.88 30.13
N PRO A 397 8.19 -14.20 31.21
CA PRO A 397 8.07 -12.76 31.33
C PRO A 397 8.67 -12.05 30.10
N LEU A 398 7.97 -11.02 29.60
CA LEU A 398 8.33 -10.29 28.39
C LEU A 398 8.28 -8.79 28.64
N ALA A 399 9.35 -8.10 28.26
CA ALA A 399 9.38 -6.65 28.10
C ALA A 399 9.56 -6.30 26.62
N VAL A 400 8.92 -5.22 26.17
CA VAL A 400 9.05 -4.71 24.81
C VAL A 400 9.66 -3.31 24.87
N LEU A 401 10.71 -3.07 24.09
CA LEU A 401 11.36 -1.76 24.01
C LEU A 401 10.92 -1.04 22.74
N VAL A 402 10.48 0.20 22.86
CA VAL A 402 9.98 1.01 21.74
C VAL A 402 10.53 2.44 21.77
N ASN A 403 10.51 3.11 20.62
CA ASN A 403 10.82 4.54 20.53
C ASN A 403 10.10 5.19 19.35
N LYS A 404 10.41 6.45 19.08
CA LYS A 404 9.87 7.21 17.93
C LYS A 404 10.12 6.57 16.56
N GLY A 405 11.08 5.65 16.46
CA GLY A 405 11.35 4.91 15.23
C GLY A 405 10.65 3.57 15.11
N THR A 406 9.88 3.18 16.13
CA THR A 406 8.95 2.04 16.08
C THR A 406 7.70 2.45 15.31
N ALA A 407 7.39 1.82 14.18
CA ALA A 407 6.26 2.19 13.32
C ALA A 407 5.53 1.00 12.67
N SER A 408 4.28 1.18 12.24
CA SER A 408 3.53 0.23 11.39
C SER A 408 3.37 -1.16 12.06
N ALA A 409 3.68 -2.28 11.39
CA ALA A 409 3.75 -3.63 11.99
C ALA A 409 4.38 -3.68 13.40
N SER A 410 5.43 -2.89 13.67
CA SER A 410 6.06 -2.85 15.00
C SER A 410 5.12 -2.30 16.08
N GLU A 411 4.29 -1.31 15.73
CA GLU A 411 3.27 -0.73 16.62
C GLU A 411 2.12 -1.69 16.84
N ILE A 412 1.74 -2.44 15.80
CA ILE A 412 0.74 -3.51 15.90
C ILE A 412 1.22 -4.57 16.89
N LEU A 413 2.46 -5.03 16.75
CA LEU A 413 3.06 -6.01 17.67
C LEU A 413 3.13 -5.46 19.11
N ALA A 414 3.64 -4.23 19.29
CA ALA A 414 3.73 -3.61 20.60
C ALA A 414 2.36 -3.43 21.26
N GLY A 415 1.38 -2.91 20.53
CA GLY A 415 0.00 -2.71 20.99
C GLY A 415 -0.70 -4.02 21.33
N ALA A 416 -0.53 -5.06 20.49
CA ALA A 416 -1.06 -6.39 20.76
C ALA A 416 -0.51 -6.97 22.07
N LEU A 417 0.80 -6.91 22.27
CA LEU A 417 1.43 -7.45 23.47
C LEU A 417 1.07 -6.64 24.73
N LYS A 418 0.93 -5.33 24.59
CA LYS A 418 0.53 -4.42 25.66
C LYS A 418 -0.90 -4.69 26.12
N ASP A 419 -1.86 -4.60 25.20
CA ASP A 419 -3.29 -4.60 25.54
C ASP A 419 -3.78 -5.98 25.99
N ASN A 420 -3.14 -7.05 25.52
CA ASN A 420 -3.37 -8.40 26.05
C ASN A 420 -2.66 -8.65 27.39
N LYS A 421 -2.03 -7.63 28.00
CA LYS A 421 -1.27 -7.72 29.26
C LYS A 421 -0.17 -8.79 29.22
N ARG A 422 0.37 -9.02 28.02
CA ARG A 422 1.40 -10.03 27.77
C ARG A 422 2.79 -9.49 28.06
N ALA A 423 3.04 -8.22 27.75
CA ALA A 423 4.32 -7.58 27.98
C ALA A 423 4.15 -6.19 28.58
N VAL A 424 5.19 -5.75 29.31
CA VAL A 424 5.35 -4.37 29.74
C VAL A 424 6.12 -3.63 28.65
N VAL A 425 5.61 -2.47 28.21
CA VAL A 425 6.23 -1.67 27.14
C VAL A 425 7.05 -0.54 27.74
N PHE A 426 8.32 -0.45 27.35
CA PHE A 426 9.25 0.58 27.82
C PHE A 426 9.74 1.48 26.69
N GLY A 427 9.90 2.77 26.97
CA GLY A 427 10.62 3.71 26.10
C GLY A 427 9.89 5.02 25.87
N GLU A 428 9.74 5.41 24.60
CA GLU A 428 9.04 6.63 24.19
C GLU A 428 7.81 6.28 23.35
N PRO A 429 6.81 7.18 23.23
CA PRO A 429 5.71 6.99 22.28
C PRO A 429 6.22 6.63 20.88
N THR A 430 5.58 5.65 20.26
CA THR A 430 5.94 5.20 18.91
C THR A 430 5.54 6.21 17.85
N PHE A 431 5.88 5.94 16.59
CA PHE A 431 5.75 6.91 15.52
C PHE A 431 4.32 7.38 15.27
N GLY A 432 3.34 6.48 15.33
CA GLY A 432 1.93 6.75 15.06
C GLY A 432 1.52 6.51 13.62
N LYS A 433 1.98 5.43 12.99
CA LYS A 433 1.58 5.07 11.62
C LYS A 433 0.44 4.05 11.65
N GLY A 434 -0.78 4.56 11.81
CA GLY A 434 -1.98 3.74 11.96
C GLY A 434 -2.79 3.47 10.69
N LYS A 435 -2.46 4.14 9.57
CA LYS A 435 -3.26 4.07 8.33
C LYS A 435 -2.79 2.99 7.36
N ILE A 436 -3.75 2.29 6.76
CA ILE A 436 -3.55 1.27 5.73
C ILE A 436 -3.74 1.88 4.34
N GLN A 437 -2.74 1.76 3.47
CA GLN A 437 -2.85 2.15 2.07
C GLN A 437 -3.05 0.93 1.17
N SER A 438 -4.00 1.03 0.24
CA SER A 438 -4.13 0.14 -0.91
C SER A 438 -3.70 0.86 -2.17
N VAL A 439 -3.03 0.15 -3.07
CA VAL A 439 -2.62 0.70 -4.36
C VAL A 439 -3.43 0.06 -5.47
N PHE A 440 -4.16 0.89 -6.20
CA PHE A 440 -5.02 0.50 -7.30
C PHE A 440 -4.34 0.84 -8.62
N LYS A 441 -4.17 -0.15 -9.49
CA LYS A 441 -3.67 0.07 -10.86
C LYS A 441 -4.79 0.64 -11.73
N LEU A 442 -4.48 1.68 -12.49
CA LEU A 442 -5.39 2.30 -13.45
C LEU A 442 -5.11 1.80 -14.88
N SER A 443 -6.08 2.00 -15.78
CA SER A 443 -6.06 1.44 -17.14
C SER A 443 -4.95 1.99 -18.04
N ASP A 444 -4.45 3.19 -17.74
CA ASP A 444 -3.37 3.85 -18.46
C ASP A 444 -1.97 3.47 -17.94
N GLY A 445 -1.91 2.58 -16.94
CA GLY A 445 -0.68 2.14 -16.29
C GLY A 445 -0.24 3.01 -15.12
N SER A 446 -1.00 4.06 -14.77
CA SER A 446 -0.82 4.82 -13.53
C SER A 446 -1.34 4.03 -12.32
N GLY A 447 -1.06 4.54 -11.12
CA GLY A 447 -1.52 3.97 -9.85
C GLY A 447 -2.23 5.00 -8.99
N LEU A 448 -3.11 4.54 -8.12
CA LEU A 448 -3.75 5.35 -7.08
C LEU A 448 -3.49 4.69 -5.74
N ALA A 449 -2.70 5.33 -4.88
CA ALA A 449 -2.55 4.91 -3.49
C ALA A 449 -3.62 5.61 -2.66
N VAL A 450 -4.44 4.85 -1.93
CA VAL A 450 -5.57 5.38 -1.13
C VAL A 450 -5.50 4.79 0.26
N THR A 451 -5.67 5.63 1.28
CA THR A 451 -5.93 5.16 2.64
C THR A 451 -7.33 4.54 2.71
N VAL A 452 -7.42 3.24 3.00
CA VAL A 452 -8.70 2.50 2.97
C VAL A 452 -9.19 2.09 4.36
N ALA A 453 -8.31 2.11 5.35
CA ALA A 453 -8.62 1.69 6.72
C ALA A 453 -7.56 2.20 7.69
N ARG A 454 -7.83 2.02 8.99
CA ARG A 454 -6.89 2.24 10.09
C ARG A 454 -6.75 0.99 10.95
N TYR A 455 -5.65 0.89 11.68
CA TYR A 455 -5.44 -0.09 12.74
C TYR A 455 -5.98 0.46 14.05
N GLU A 456 -6.71 -0.38 14.79
CA GLU A 456 -7.01 -0.18 16.20
C GLU A 456 -6.39 -1.33 17.00
N THR A 457 -5.79 -0.99 18.14
CA THR A 457 -5.21 -1.95 19.08
C THR A 457 -6.31 -2.78 19.75
N PRO A 458 -6.00 -3.88 20.46
CA PRO A 458 -7.01 -4.70 21.13
C PRO A 458 -7.86 -3.93 22.15
N ALA A 459 -7.35 -2.85 22.74
CA ALA A 459 -8.11 -1.93 23.60
C ALA A 459 -8.89 -0.85 22.83
N HIS A 460 -9.02 -0.97 21.51
CA HIS A 460 -9.66 0.00 20.60
C HIS A 460 -9.00 1.38 20.57
N ALA A 461 -7.71 1.49 20.88
CA ALA A 461 -6.98 2.74 20.69
C ALA A 461 -6.57 2.89 19.21
N ASP A 462 -6.93 4.02 18.61
CA ASP A 462 -6.42 4.46 17.31
C ASP A 462 -4.98 4.96 17.47
N ILE A 463 -4.05 4.33 16.76
CA ILE A 463 -2.62 4.65 16.83
C ILE A 463 -2.20 5.71 15.81
N ASP A 464 -3.07 6.13 14.88
CA ASP A 464 -2.71 7.13 13.87
C ASP A 464 -2.33 8.47 14.51
N LYS A 465 -1.15 8.98 14.19
CA LYS A 465 -0.51 10.20 14.73
C LYS A 465 -0.22 10.20 16.24
N VAL A 466 -0.69 9.20 16.99
CA VAL A 466 -0.48 9.08 18.44
C VAL A 466 0.61 8.06 18.76
N GLY A 467 0.57 6.92 18.08
CA GLY A 467 1.40 5.75 18.40
C GLY A 467 0.92 4.98 19.62
N VAL A 468 1.64 3.91 19.94
CA VAL A 468 1.54 3.15 21.18
C VAL A 468 2.31 3.91 22.26
N ILE A 469 1.60 4.29 23.32
CA ILE A 469 2.20 4.93 24.50
C ILE A 469 2.83 3.82 25.35
N PRO A 470 4.13 3.89 25.73
CA PRO A 470 4.75 2.91 26.62
C PRO A 470 4.19 2.98 28.04
N ASP A 471 4.29 1.89 28.80
CA ASP A 471 3.90 1.84 30.22
C ASP A 471 4.88 2.62 31.09
N HIS A 472 6.17 2.54 30.76
CA HIS A 472 7.25 3.18 31.48
C HIS A 472 8.29 3.81 30.54
N PRO A 473 8.92 4.93 30.93
CA PRO A 473 10.06 5.44 30.20
C PRO A 473 11.28 4.52 30.37
N LEU A 474 12.20 4.56 29.40
CA LEU A 474 13.54 4.03 29.58
C LEU A 474 14.46 5.07 30.24
N PRO A 475 15.51 4.64 30.98
CA PRO A 475 16.58 5.54 31.39
C PRO A 475 17.19 6.27 30.19
N THR A 476 17.61 7.52 30.38
CA THR A 476 18.15 8.37 29.29
C THR A 476 19.34 7.75 28.56
N LEU A 477 20.16 6.97 29.27
CA LEU A 477 21.36 6.30 28.74
C LEU A 477 21.12 4.83 28.40
N PHE A 478 19.87 4.41 28.17
CA PHE A 478 19.58 3.00 27.92
C PHE A 478 20.14 2.54 26.57
N PRO A 479 21.03 1.53 26.55
CA PRO A 479 21.73 1.09 25.34
C PRO A 479 20.77 0.56 24.28
N LYS A 480 21.16 0.65 23.00
CA LYS A 480 20.35 0.20 21.85
C LYS A 480 20.84 -1.11 21.22
N ASP A 481 22.04 -1.56 21.54
CA ASP A 481 22.63 -2.80 21.06
C ASP A 481 22.63 -3.89 22.13
N GLU A 482 22.64 -5.13 21.66
CA GLU A 482 22.66 -6.34 22.47
C GLU A 482 23.84 -6.41 23.44
N ASP A 483 25.00 -5.89 23.02
CA ASP A 483 26.23 -6.01 23.79
C ASP A 483 26.19 -5.14 25.04
N SER A 484 25.92 -3.85 24.81
CA SER A 484 25.80 -2.83 25.84
C SER A 484 24.57 -3.06 26.72
N PHE A 485 23.47 -3.60 26.18
CA PHE A 485 22.31 -4.00 26.99
C PHE A 485 22.68 -5.04 28.05
N CYS A 486 23.37 -6.13 27.69
CA CYS A 486 23.72 -7.11 28.73
C CYS A 486 24.72 -6.54 29.73
N SER A 487 25.66 -5.69 29.31
CA SER A 487 26.59 -5.02 30.24
C SER A 487 25.85 -4.12 31.22
N CYS A 488 24.83 -3.40 30.74
CA CYS A 488 24.01 -2.51 31.55
C CYS A 488 23.25 -3.25 32.65
N ILE A 489 22.57 -4.36 32.32
CA ILE A 489 21.83 -5.15 33.31
C ILE A 489 22.75 -5.96 34.23
N GLN A 490 24.05 -6.04 33.91
CA GLN A 490 25.07 -6.67 34.74
C GLN A 490 25.68 -5.75 35.79
N ASP A 491 25.52 -4.44 35.64
CA ASP A 491 26.10 -3.48 36.55
C ASP A 491 24.99 -2.67 37.24
N PRO A 492 24.61 -3.02 38.49
CA PRO A 492 23.64 -2.26 39.28
C PRO A 492 24.05 -0.80 39.54
N ALA A 493 25.33 -0.46 39.41
CA ALA A 493 25.83 0.90 39.56
C ALA A 493 25.73 1.71 38.24
N SER A 494 25.43 1.06 37.11
CA SER A 494 25.31 1.74 35.83
C SER A 494 24.08 2.65 35.79
N GLY A 495 24.23 3.84 35.21
CA GLY A 495 23.13 4.81 35.05
C GLY A 495 22.03 4.38 34.08
N CYS A 496 22.19 3.24 33.41
CA CYS A 496 21.20 2.64 32.54
C CYS A 496 20.51 1.41 33.18
N TYR A 497 20.94 0.99 34.36
CA TYR A 497 20.45 -0.22 35.01
C TYR A 497 18.94 -0.14 35.28
N VAL A 498 18.22 -1.19 34.88
CA VAL A 498 16.83 -1.41 35.26
C VAL A 498 16.76 -2.78 35.93
N ASN A 499 16.27 -2.81 37.16
CA ASN A 499 16.19 -4.06 37.91
C ASN A 499 15.20 -5.03 37.21
N ARG A 500 15.49 -6.34 37.25
CA ARG A 500 14.64 -7.39 36.70
C ARG A 500 13.17 -7.30 37.18
N GLY A 501 12.96 -7.02 38.46
CA GLY A 501 11.63 -6.82 39.03
C GLY A 501 10.88 -5.67 38.36
N GLN A 502 11.58 -4.58 38.04
CA GLN A 502 10.99 -3.45 37.30
C GLN A 502 10.74 -3.79 35.84
N LEU A 503 11.69 -4.44 35.15
CA LEU A 503 11.56 -4.80 33.73
C LEU A 503 10.35 -5.69 33.43
N PHE A 504 9.93 -6.53 34.38
CA PHE A 504 8.90 -7.53 34.15
C PHE A 504 7.68 -7.42 35.06
N SER A 505 7.57 -6.37 35.87
CA SER A 505 6.39 -6.11 36.69
C SER A 505 5.23 -5.63 35.81
N ARG A 506 4.19 -6.45 35.69
CA ARG A 506 2.98 -6.15 34.90
C ARG A 506 1.99 -5.26 35.64
#